data_AF-A0A8D0M471-F1
#
_entry.id   AF-A0A8D0M471-F1
#
_cell.length_a   1.000
_cell.length_b   1.000
_cell.length_c   1.000
_cell.angle_alpha   90.00
_cell.angle_beta   90.00
_cell.angle_gamma   90.00
#
_symmetry.space_group_name_H-M   'P 1'
#
loop_
_entity.id
_entity.type
_entity.pdbx_description
1 polymer ?
#
loop_
_entity_poly.entity_id
_entity_poly.type
_entity_poly.pdbx_seq_one_letter_code
_entity_poly.pdbx_strand_id
1 'polypeptide(L)'
;MMEERANLMHMMKLSIKVLLQSALSLGRSLDADHAPLQQFFVVMEHCLKHGLKVKKSFIGQNKSFFGPLELVEKLCPEASDIATSVRNLPELK
;
A
#
# COMPACT_ATOMS: atom_id res chain seq x y z
N MET A 1 -3.12 -3.94 20.63
CA MET A 1 -2.01 -4.30 19.71
C MET A 1 -2.18 -5.66 19.03
N MET A 2 -2.34 -6.78 19.75
CA MET A 2 -2.47 -8.09 19.09
C MET A 2 -3.80 -8.25 18.33
N GLU A 3 -4.90 -7.79 18.94
CA GLU A 3 -6.24 -7.78 18.32
C GLU A 3 -6.29 -6.86 17.09
N GLU A 4 -5.74 -5.65 17.18
CA GLU A 4 -5.67 -4.71 16.06
C GLU A 4 -4.91 -5.29 14.86
N ARG A 5 -3.76 -5.93 15.10
CA ARG A 5 -3.01 -6.66 14.06
C ARG A 5 -3.83 -7.81 13.46
N ALA A 6 -4.56 -8.56 14.28
CA ALA A 6 -5.42 -9.64 13.81
C ALA A 6 -6.56 -9.09 12.93
N ASN A 7 -7.19 -7.99 13.34
CA ASN A 7 -8.25 -7.32 12.58
C ASN A 7 -7.74 -6.81 11.22
N LEU A 8 -6.58 -6.16 11.19
CA LEU A 8 -5.93 -5.75 9.95
C LEU A 8 -5.66 -6.95 9.03
N MET A 9 -5.18 -8.06 9.58
CA MET A 9 -4.93 -9.28 8.82
C MET A 9 -6.24 -9.90 8.26
N HIS A 10 -7.33 -9.90 9.04
CA HIS A 10 -8.63 -10.35 8.56
C HIS A 10 -9.17 -9.45 7.45
N MET A 11 -9.06 -8.13 7.60
CA MET A 11 -9.47 -7.17 6.57
C MET A 11 -8.66 -7.37 5.29
N MET A 12 -7.34 -7.55 5.39
CA MET A 12 -6.48 -7.80 4.24
C MET A 12 -6.87 -9.10 3.51
N LYS A 13 -7.08 -10.19 4.25
CA LYS A 13 -7.54 -11.47 3.67
C LYS A 13 -8.88 -11.32 2.95
N LEU A 14 -9.84 -10.62 3.54
CA LEU A 14 -11.14 -10.38 2.93
C LEU A 14 -11.01 -9.51 1.67
N SER A 15 -10.23 -8.43 1.73
CA SER A 15 -10.01 -7.54 0.60
C SER A 15 -9.36 -8.25 -0.58
N ILE A 16 -8.37 -9.12 -0.33
CA ILE A 16 -7.74 -9.95 -1.36
C ILE A 16 -8.77 -10.88 -1.99
N LYS A 17 -9.56 -11.58 -1.17
CA LYS A 17 -10.60 -12.50 -1.67
C LYS A 17 -11.60 -11.77 -2.57
N VAL A 18 -12.12 -10.62 -2.14
CA VAL A 18 -13.10 -9.83 -2.90
C VAL A 18 -12.49 -9.31 -4.21
N LEU A 19 -11.27 -8.79 -4.18
CA LEU A 19 -10.56 -8.33 -5.37
C LEU A 19 -10.40 -9.46 -6.39
N LEU A 20 -9.93 -10.64 -5.95
CA LEU A 20 -9.74 -11.79 -6.84
C LEU A 20 -11.08 -12.27 -7.44
N GLN A 21 -12.13 -12.40 -6.63
CA GLN A 21 -13.45 -12.82 -7.11
C GLN A 21 -14.03 -11.82 -8.12
N SER A 22 -13.92 -10.52 -7.82
CA SER A 22 -14.37 -9.46 -8.70
C SER A 22 -13.60 -9.44 -10.03
N ALA A 23 -12.27 -9.52 -9.97
CA ALA A 23 -11.42 -9.49 -11.15
C ALA A 23 -11.67 -10.69 -12.08
N LEU A 24 -11.78 -11.90 -11.52
CA LEU A 24 -12.09 -13.10 -12.27
C LEU A 24 -13.49 -13.04 -12.91
N SER A 25 -14.47 -12.49 -12.19
CA SER A 25 -15.82 -12.30 -12.73
C SER A 25 -15.88 -11.24 -13.83
N LEU A 26 -15.05 -10.20 -13.74
CA LEU A 26 -15.03 -9.10 -14.71
C LEU A 26 -14.32 -9.50 -16.02
N GLY A 27 -13.27 -10.34 -15.94
CA GLY A 27 -12.62 -10.95 -17.11
C GLY A 27 -11.85 -10.00 -18.02
N ARG A 28 -11.56 -8.77 -17.56
CA ARG A 28 -10.77 -7.75 -18.27
C ARG A 28 -9.84 -7.02 -17.33
N SER A 29 -8.93 -6.22 -17.89
CA SER A 29 -8.03 -5.35 -17.12
C SER A 29 -8.81 -4.43 -16.17
N LEU A 30 -8.24 -4.25 -14.98
CA LEU A 30 -8.75 -3.33 -13.96
C LEU A 30 -8.13 -1.95 -14.19
N ASP A 31 -8.90 -0.92 -13.87
CA ASP A 31 -8.48 0.48 -13.88
C ASP A 31 -8.62 1.08 -12.47
N ALA A 32 -8.28 2.36 -12.34
CA ALA A 32 -8.31 3.07 -11.06
C ALA A 32 -9.72 3.21 -10.48
N ASP A 33 -10.79 3.07 -11.29
CA ASP A 33 -12.19 3.19 -10.86
C ASP A 33 -12.76 1.87 -10.31
N HIS A 34 -11.99 0.78 -10.38
CA HIS A 34 -12.42 -0.51 -9.86
C HIS A 34 -12.46 -0.52 -8.32
N ALA A 35 -13.64 -0.38 -7.74
CA ALA A 35 -13.83 -0.24 -6.28
C ALA A 35 -13.13 -1.35 -5.43
N PRO A 36 -13.16 -2.64 -5.80
CA PRO A 36 -12.40 -3.68 -5.06
C PRO A 36 -10.89 -3.46 -5.07
N LEU A 37 -10.33 -2.89 -6.15
CA LEU A 37 -8.91 -2.57 -6.24
C LEU A 37 -8.57 -1.34 -5.38
N GLN A 38 -9.43 -0.32 -5.38
CA GLN A 38 -9.31 0.83 -4.49
C GLN A 38 -9.32 0.39 -3.02
N GLN A 39 -10.30 -0.44 -2.64
CA GLN A 39 -10.42 -0.96 -1.28
C GLN A 39 -9.18 -1.75 -0.84
N PHE A 40 -8.62 -2.55 -1.74
CA PHE A 40 -7.38 -3.28 -1.48
C PHE A 40 -6.22 -2.34 -1.13
N PHE A 41 -6.01 -1.26 -1.89
CA PHE A 41 -4.96 -0.30 -1.59
C PHE A 41 -5.21 0.45 -0.27
N VAL A 42 -6.46 0.82 0.03
CA VAL A 42 -6.82 1.41 1.33
C VAL A 42 -6.46 0.47 2.48
N VAL A 43 -6.84 -0.81 2.41
CA VAL A 43 -6.54 -1.78 3.48
C VAL A 43 -5.04 -2.07 3.57
N MET A 44 -4.33 -2.12 2.45
CA MET A 44 -2.87 -2.27 2.41
C MET A 44 -2.18 -1.08 3.10
N GLU A 45 -2.61 0.14 2.82
CA GLU A 45 -2.08 1.34 3.46
C GLU A 45 -2.27 1.30 4.99
N HIS A 46 -3.45 0.89 5.47
CA HIS A 46 -3.69 0.73 6.90
C HIS A 46 -2.75 -0.32 7.52
N CYS A 47 -2.52 -1.43 6.83
CA CYS A 47 -1.55 -2.45 7.26
C CYS A 47 -0.13 -1.89 7.36
N LEU A 48 0.32 -1.13 6.35
CA LEU A 48 1.67 -0.56 6.29
C LEU A 48 1.88 0.58 7.29
N LYS A 49 0.84 1.35 7.60
CA LYS A 49 0.88 2.42 8.60
C LYS A 49 0.89 1.89 10.03
N HIS A 50 0.38 0.69 10.26
CA HIS A 50 0.28 0.13 11.61
C HIS A 50 1.67 -0.08 12.23
N GLY A 51 1.88 0.51 13.42
CA GLY A 51 3.15 0.39 14.16
C GLY A 51 4.27 1.30 13.68
N LEU A 52 4.05 2.15 12.67
CA LEU A 52 5.05 3.14 12.27
C LEU A 52 5.30 4.13 13.40
N LYS A 53 6.59 4.28 13.74
CA LYS A 53 7.05 5.34 14.64
C LYS A 53 6.93 6.68 13.93
N VAL A 54 6.34 7.67 14.59
CA VAL A 54 6.36 9.06 14.10
C VAL A 54 7.82 9.51 14.07
N LYS A 55 8.38 9.75 12.88
CA LYS A 55 9.60 10.56 12.79
C LYS A 55 9.21 11.99 13.11
N LYS A 56 9.70 12.51 14.24
CA LYS A 56 9.69 13.95 14.50
C LYS A 56 10.65 14.60 13.50
N SER A 57 10.12 15.25 12.47
CA SER A 57 10.88 16.17 11.62
C SER A 57 10.82 17.57 12.24
N PHE A 58 11.82 18.40 11.97
CA PHE A 58 11.76 19.83 12.33
C PHE A 58 10.58 20.55 11.65
N ILE A 59 10.08 20.00 10.54
CA ILE A 59 8.90 20.48 9.82
C ILE A 59 7.84 19.36 9.83
N GLY A 60 6.95 19.40 10.81
CA GLY A 60 5.76 18.56 10.90
C GLY A 60 5.97 17.10 11.34
N GLN A 61 4.85 16.46 11.70
CA GLN A 61 4.78 15.01 11.89
C GLN A 61 4.36 14.36 10.57
N ASN A 62 5.21 13.53 9.97
CA ASN A 62 4.83 12.75 8.79
C ASN A 62 4.91 11.25 9.12
N LYS A 63 3.74 10.59 9.24
CA LYS A 63 3.63 9.13 9.30
C LYS A 63 3.48 8.60 7.87
N SER A 64 4.54 8.75 7.07
CA SER A 64 4.55 8.16 5.73
C SER A 64 4.98 6.69 5.81
N PHE A 65 4.16 5.80 5.25
CA PHE A 65 4.54 4.40 5.03
C PHE A 65 5.52 4.23 3.87
N PHE A 66 5.80 5.30 3.12
CA PHE A 66 6.70 5.26 1.97
C PHE A 66 8.17 5.07 2.38
N GLY A 67 8.59 5.57 3.56
CA GLY A 67 9.97 5.41 4.03
C GLY A 67 10.43 3.94 4.09
N PRO A 68 9.64 3.00 4.63
CA PRO A 68 9.90 1.57 4.49
C PRO A 68 9.94 1.05 3.04
N LEU A 69 9.08 1.56 2.15
CA LEU A 69 9.04 1.15 0.74
C LEU A 69 10.30 1.57 -0.04
N GLU A 70 10.90 2.72 0.30
CA GLU A 70 12.19 3.15 -0.26
C GLU A 70 13.34 2.18 0.07
N LEU A 71 13.19 1.33 1.09
CA LEU A 71 14.20 0.33 1.43
C LEU A 71 14.07 -0.95 0.59
N VAL A 72 12.94 -1.17 -0.09
CA VAL A 72 12.69 -2.39 -0.86
C VAL A 72 13.70 -2.54 -1.99
N GLU A 73 14.05 -1.47 -2.71
CA GLU A 73 15.02 -1.52 -3.81
C GLU A 73 16.43 -1.93 -3.35
N LYS A 74 16.76 -1.74 -2.06
CA LYS A 74 18.04 -2.18 -1.49
C LYS A 74 18.09 -3.69 -1.26
N LEU A 75 16.93 -4.32 -1.16
CA LEU A 75 16.78 -5.76 -0.92
C LEU A 75 16.38 -6.51 -2.20
N CYS A 76 15.70 -5.84 -3.12
CA CYS A 76 15.17 -6.35 -4.37
C CYS A 76 15.49 -5.34 -5.48
N PRO A 77 16.65 -5.48 -6.16
CA PRO A 77 17.09 -4.55 -7.19
C PRO A 77 16.08 -4.33 -8.32
N GLU A 78 15.22 -5.32 -8.61
CA GLU A 78 14.14 -5.25 -9.59
C GLU A 78 13.11 -4.17 -9.27
N ALA A 79 12.99 -3.76 -7.99
CA ALA A 79 12.11 -2.68 -7.59
C ALA A 79 12.64 -1.27 -7.96
N SER A 80 13.91 -1.14 -8.38
CA SER A 80 14.54 0.14 -8.73
C SER A 80 13.78 0.92 -9.82
N ASP A 81 13.24 0.22 -10.81
CA ASP A 81 12.51 0.85 -11.92
C ASP A 81 11.21 1.51 -11.44
N ILE A 82 10.47 0.80 -10.58
CA ILE A 82 9.23 1.32 -9.98
C ILE A 82 9.57 2.45 -9.00
N ALA A 83 10.59 2.29 -8.17
CA ALA A 83 11.03 3.33 -7.23
C ALA A 83 11.42 4.63 -7.98
N THR A 84 12.13 4.50 -9.10
CA THR A 84 12.50 5.62 -9.97
C THR A 84 11.28 6.26 -10.62
N SER A 85 10.32 5.45 -11.08
CA SER A 85 9.08 5.94 -11.67
C SER A 85 8.27 6.77 -10.68
N VAL A 86 8.11 6.29 -9.43
CA VAL A 86 7.37 7.00 -8.38
C VAL A 86 8.04 8.33 -8.01
N ARG A 87 9.37 8.37 -7.87
CA ARG A 87 10.11 9.62 -7.57
C ARG A 87 9.95 10.68 -8.65
N ASN A 88 9.73 10.26 -9.89
CA ASN A 88 9.61 11.14 -11.05
C ASN A 88 8.16 11.45 -11.43
N LEU A 89 7.17 10.95 -10.68
CA LEU A 89 5.77 11.15 -11.01
C LEU A 89 5.38 12.64 -10.82
N PRO A 90 4.91 13.35 -11.87
CA PRO A 90 4.70 14.80 -11.81
C PRO A 90 3.70 15.26 -10.75
N GLU A 91 2.67 14.46 -10.52
CA GLU A 91 1.55 14.77 -9.62
C GLU A 91 1.88 14.57 -8.13
N LEU A 92 3.05 14.01 -7.82
CA LEU A 92 3.46 13.63 -6.46
C LEU A 92 4.42 14.64 -5.79
N LYS A 93 4.68 15.80 -6.43
CA LYS A 93 5.60 16.85 -5.96
C LYS A 93 4.93 17.89 -5.06
#